data_AF-A0A9E2W3B8-F1
#
_entry.id   AF-A0A9E2W3B8-F1
#
_cell.length_a   1.000
_cell.length_b   1.000
_cell.length_c   1.000
_cell.angle_alpha   90.00
_cell.angle_beta   90.00
_cell.angle_gamma   90.00
#
_symmetry.space_group_name_H-M   'P 1'
#
loop_
_entity.id
_entity.type
_entity.pdbx_description
1 polymer ?
#
loop_
_entity_poly.entity_id
_entity_poly.type
_entity_poly.pdbx_seq_one_letter_code
_entity_poly.pdbx_strand_id
1 'polypeptide(L)'
;MSDPSDVLEEMAALEATDLLAHHLATLLRWCAVHLAVSPPDLAGARLILDCADATVAAGGSRLGPHFPLYVEALKEARQALERAESR
;
A
#
# COMPACT_ATOMS: atom_id res chain seq x y z
N MET A 1 30.35 -4.34 2.35
CA MET A 1 29.47 -3.48 1.53
C MET A 1 29.36 -4.23 0.21
N SER A 2 28.19 -4.78 -0.14
CA SER A 2 28.03 -5.53 -1.41
C SER A 2 28.30 -4.63 -2.61
N ASP A 3 28.76 -5.21 -3.72
CA ASP A 3 28.92 -4.48 -4.98
C ASP A 3 27.54 -3.96 -5.43
N PRO A 4 27.42 -2.67 -5.83
CA PRO A 4 26.20 -2.16 -6.45
C PRO A 4 25.63 -3.03 -7.59
N SER A 5 26.47 -3.79 -8.32
CA SER A 5 26.00 -4.74 -9.34
C SER A 5 25.19 -5.90 -8.75
N ASP A 6 25.62 -6.43 -7.60
CA ASP A 6 25.00 -7.57 -6.94
C ASP A 6 23.58 -7.21 -6.47
N VAL A 7 23.39 -5.98 -5.98
CA VAL A 7 22.07 -5.48 -5.55
C VAL A 7 21.11 -5.37 -6.73
N LEU A 8 21.59 -4.94 -7.91
CA LEU A 8 20.74 -4.84 -9.10
C LEU A 8 20.33 -6.22 -9.63
N GLU A 9 21.23 -7.21 -9.58
CA GLU A 9 20.92 -8.59 -9.94
C GLU A 9 19.90 -9.20 -8.99
N GLU A 10 20.04 -8.98 -7.68
CA GLU A 10 19.07 -9.42 -6.67
C GLU A 10 17.69 -8.77 -6.88
N MET A 11 17.65 -7.46 -7.17
CA MET A 11 16.39 -6.76 -7.46
C MET A 11 15.74 -7.26 -8.75
N ALA A 12 16.52 -7.59 -9.77
CA ALA A 12 16.00 -8.11 -11.04
C ALA A 12 15.41 -9.52 -10.90
N ALA A 13 15.80 -10.27 -9.88
CA ALA A 13 15.26 -11.59 -9.58
C ALA A 13 13.87 -11.55 -8.89
N LEU A 14 13.40 -10.38 -8.46
CA LEU A 14 12.09 -10.22 -7.83
C LEU A 14 10.98 -10.16 -8.88
N GLU A 15 9.92 -10.93 -8.67
CA GLU A 15 8.71 -10.81 -9.47
C GLU A 15 8.07 -9.43 -9.25
N ALA A 16 7.63 -8.79 -10.33
CA ALA A 16 6.98 -7.49 -10.25
C ALA A 16 5.74 -7.50 -9.35
N THR A 17 5.03 -8.64 -9.28
CA THR A 17 3.90 -8.85 -8.38
C THR A 17 4.29 -8.80 -6.91
N ASP A 18 5.45 -9.33 -6.54
CA ASP A 18 5.94 -9.33 -5.15
C ASP A 18 6.37 -7.93 -4.72
N LEU A 19 7.02 -7.19 -5.63
CA LEU A 19 7.37 -5.79 -5.40
C LEU A 19 6.11 -4.93 -5.18
N LEU A 20 5.10 -5.08 -6.04
CA LEU A 20 3.84 -4.34 -5.93
C LEU A 20 3.05 -4.76 -4.68
N ALA A 21 3.06 -6.04 -4.32
CA ALA A 21 2.49 -6.55 -3.08
C ALA A 21 3.10 -5.86 -1.86
N HIS A 22 4.43 -5.81 -1.81
CA HIS A 22 5.16 -5.17 -0.73
C HIS A 22 4.86 -3.67 -0.66
N HIS A 23 4.80 -3.01 -1.82
CA HIS A 23 4.48 -1.59 -1.92
C HIS A 23 3.07 -1.29 -1.38
N LEU A 24 2.05 -2.02 -1.82
CA LEU A 24 0.67 -1.87 -1.34
C LEU A 24 0.55 -2.12 0.16
N ALA A 25 1.18 -3.19 0.66
CA ALA A 25 1.21 -3.47 2.11
C ALA A 25 1.90 -2.36 2.92
N THR A 26 2.90 -1.69 2.32
CA THR A 26 3.60 -0.56 2.94
C THR A 26 2.73 0.68 2.96
N LEU A 27 2.04 1.00 1.85
CA LEU A 27 1.08 2.10 1.80
C LEU A 27 -0.01 1.93 2.87
N LEU A 28 -0.62 0.75 2.98
CA LEU A 28 -1.67 0.50 3.98
C LEU A 28 -1.16 0.64 5.43
N ARG A 29 0.08 0.21 5.70
CA ARG A 29 0.73 0.43 7.00
C ARG A 29 0.94 1.92 7.29
N TRP A 30 1.39 2.70 6.30
CA TRP A 30 1.52 4.14 6.45
C TRP A 30 0.17 4.83 6.69
N CYS A 31 -0.89 4.42 5.98
CA CYS A 31 -2.24 4.90 6.26
C CYS A 31 -2.62 4.68 7.73
N ALA A 32 -2.38 3.48 8.26
CA ALA A 32 -2.65 3.18 9.66
C ALA A 32 -1.84 4.06 10.62
N VAL A 33 -0.56 4.36 10.31
CA VAL A 33 0.27 5.28 11.09
C VAL A 33 -0.36 6.68 11.11
N HIS A 34 -0.73 7.24 9.96
CA HIS A 34 -1.36 8.57 9.87
C HIS A 34 -2.70 8.63 10.63
N LEU A 35 -3.47 7.53 10.66
CA LEU A 35 -4.69 7.45 11.47
C LEU A 35 -4.44 7.30 12.98
N ALA A 36 -3.27 6.80 13.38
CA ALA A 36 -2.93 6.51 14.77
C ALA A 36 -2.25 7.67 15.52
N VAL A 37 -1.71 8.66 14.81
CA VAL A 37 -1.15 9.88 15.43
C VAL A 37 -2.24 10.74 16.08
N SER A 38 -1.85 11.64 16.99
CA SER A 38 -2.76 12.50 17.74
C SER A 38 -2.36 13.99 17.62
N PRO A 39 -3.18 14.85 16.97
CA PRO A 39 -4.43 14.51 16.28
C PRO A 39 -4.18 13.63 15.03
N PRO A 40 -5.17 12.84 14.57
CA PRO A 40 -5.04 12.04 13.34
C PRO A 40 -4.75 12.91 12.12
N ASP A 41 -3.84 12.46 11.26
CA ASP A 41 -3.56 13.10 9.98
C ASP A 41 -4.47 12.50 8.88
N LEU A 42 -5.69 13.03 8.81
CA LEU A 42 -6.70 12.57 7.86
C LEU A 42 -6.31 12.86 6.40
N ALA A 43 -5.62 13.98 6.14
CA ALA A 43 -5.19 14.35 4.80
C ALA A 43 -4.09 13.41 4.29
N GLY A 44 -3.10 13.11 5.13
CA GLY A 44 -2.06 12.13 4.83
C GLY A 44 -2.62 10.73 4.59
N ALA A 45 -3.51 10.27 5.48
CA ALA A 45 -4.19 8.98 5.32
C ALA A 45 -5.00 8.91 4.01
N ARG A 46 -5.75 9.97 3.66
CA ARG A 46 -6.52 10.05 2.41
C ARG A 46 -5.62 9.93 1.18
N LEU A 47 -4.53 10.72 1.13
CA LEU A 47 -3.59 10.69 0.00
C LEU A 47 -3.00 9.29 -0.22
N ILE A 48 -2.61 8.61 0.86
CA ILE A 48 -2.06 7.25 0.78
C ILE A 48 -3.08 6.27 0.20
N LEU A 49 -4.34 6.34 0.67
CA LEU A 49 -5.41 5.47 0.16
C LEU A 49 -5.73 5.74 -1.31
N ASP A 50 -5.68 7.00 -1.75
CA ASP A 50 -5.93 7.34 -3.15
C ASP A 50 -4.83 6.79 -4.07
N CYS A 51 -3.55 6.85 -3.65
CA CYS A 51 -2.44 6.23 -4.37
C CYS A 51 -2.54 4.69 -4.42
N ALA A 52 -2.95 4.08 -3.31
CA ALA A 52 -3.11 2.63 -3.23
C ALA A 52 -4.29 2.15 -4.11
N ASP A 53 -5.41 2.87 -4.12
CA ASP A 53 -6.54 2.64 -5.02
C ASP A 53 -6.10 2.75 -6.49
N ALA A 54 -5.37 3.80 -6.84
CA ALA A 54 -4.90 4.00 -8.22
C ALA A 54 -4.04 2.82 -8.70
N THR A 55 -3.20 2.29 -7.81
CA THR A 55 -2.35 1.12 -8.09
C THR A 55 -3.20 -0.14 -8.29
N VAL A 56 -4.15 -0.40 -7.39
CA VAL A 56 -5.04 -1.58 -7.47
C VAL A 56 -5.95 -1.50 -8.70
N ALA A 57 -6.48 -0.32 -9.02
CA ALA A 57 -7.32 -0.09 -10.19
C ALA A 57 -6.54 -0.26 -11.50
N ALA A 58 -5.31 0.25 -11.59
CA ALA A 58 -4.48 0.13 -12.80
C ALA A 58 -3.92 -1.29 -12.99
N GLY A 59 -3.55 -1.96 -11.90
CA GLY A 59 -2.99 -3.31 -11.94
C GLY A 59 -4.07 -4.39 -12.15
N GLY A 60 -5.22 -4.26 -11.49
CA GLY A 60 -6.31 -5.23 -11.57
C GLY A 60 -5.86 -6.67 -11.33
N SER A 61 -6.38 -7.61 -12.12
CA SER A 61 -6.00 -9.03 -12.06
C SER A 61 -4.52 -9.31 -12.38
N ARG A 62 -3.79 -8.36 -12.98
CA ARG A 62 -2.34 -8.50 -13.25
C ARG A 62 -1.48 -8.39 -12.01
N LEU A 63 -2.05 -7.93 -10.89
CA LEU A 63 -1.41 -7.98 -9.56
C LEU A 63 -1.33 -9.40 -9.00
N GLY A 64 -1.86 -10.38 -9.74
CA GLY A 64 -1.73 -11.79 -9.41
C GLY A 64 -2.71 -12.24 -8.34
N PRO A 65 -2.44 -13.37 -7.68
CA PRO A 65 -3.40 -14.06 -6.82
C PRO A 65 -3.79 -13.26 -5.56
N HIS A 66 -2.99 -12.28 -5.16
CA HIS A 66 -3.25 -11.45 -4.00
C HIS A 66 -4.18 -10.26 -4.25
N PHE A 67 -4.57 -10.01 -5.51
CA PHE A 67 -5.45 -8.89 -5.87
C PHE A 67 -6.72 -8.78 -4.99
N PRO A 68 -7.47 -9.87 -4.71
CA PRO A 68 -8.64 -9.79 -3.84
C PRO A 68 -8.31 -9.29 -2.42
N LEU A 69 -7.16 -9.67 -1.88
CA LEU A 69 -6.72 -9.24 -0.55
C LEU A 69 -6.45 -7.74 -0.50
N TYR A 70 -5.89 -7.17 -1.57
CA TYR A 70 -5.67 -5.71 -1.63
C TYR A 70 -6.99 -4.94 -1.67
N VAL A 71 -7.97 -5.45 -2.41
CA VAL A 71 -9.31 -4.85 -2.47
C VAL A 71 -9.99 -4.87 -1.10
N GLU A 72 -9.91 -5.98 -0.37
CA GLU A 72 -10.43 -6.07 1.00
C GLU A 72 -9.70 -5.13 1.96
N ALA A 73 -8.37 -5.13 1.94
CA ALA A 73 -7.58 -4.29 2.84
C ALA A 73 -7.80 -2.78 2.59
N LEU A 74 -7.97 -2.37 1.33
CA LEU A 74 -8.34 -0.98 0.99
C LEU A 74 -9.71 -0.61 1.53
N LYS A 75 -10.69 -1.51 1.44
CA LYS A 75 -12.02 -1.30 2.00
C LYS A 75 -11.96 -1.11 3.51
N GLU A 76 -11.21 -1.95 4.23
CA GLU A 76 -11.04 -1.83 5.68
C GLU A 76 -10.36 -0.52 6.07
N ALA A 77 -9.33 -0.11 5.34
CA ALA A 77 -8.62 1.14 5.60
C ALA A 77 -9.48 2.38 5.32
N ARG A 78 -10.32 2.37 4.26
CA ARG A 78 -11.32 3.43 4.03
C ARG A 78 -12.31 3.54 5.17
N GLN A 79 -12.84 2.43 5.64
CA GLN A 79 -13.75 2.44 6.79
C GLN A 79 -13.06 2.97 8.06
N ALA A 80 -11.76 2.72 8.23
CA ALA A 80 -11.00 3.28 9.35
C ALA A 80 -10.88 4.80 9.25
N LEU A 81 -10.62 5.33 8.05
CA LEU A 81 -10.58 6.77 7.80
C LEU A 81 -11.95 7.42 8.02
N GLU A 82 -13.03 6.85 7.50
CA GLU A 82 -14.41 7.35 7.72
C GLU A 82 -14.78 7.40 9.21
N ARG A 83 -14.40 6.37 9.98
CA ARG A 83 -14.57 6.36 11.44
C ARG A 83 -13.76 7.44 12.13
N ALA A 84 -12.58 7.79 11.62
CA ALA A 84 -11.74 8.85 12.18
C ALA A 84 -12.29 10.25 11.84
N GLU A 85 -12.83 10.43 10.64
CA GLU A 85 -13.49 11.68 10.18
C GLU A 85 -14.79 11.98 10.96
N SER A 86 -15.42 10.95 11.54
CA SER A 86 -16.68 11.07 12.28
C SER A 86 -16.52 11.33 13.79
N ARG A 87 -15.29 11.50 14.29
CA ARG A 87 -14.99 11.76 15.71
C ARG A 87 -14.89 13.25 15.99
#